data_AF-A6VG67-F1
#
_entry.id   AF-A6VG67-F1
#
_cell.length_a   1.000
_cell.length_b   1.000
_cell.length_c   1.000
_cell.angle_alpha   90.00
_cell.angle_beta   90.00
_cell.angle_gamma   90.00
#
_symmetry.space_group_name_H-M   'P 1'
#
loop_
_entity.id
_entity.type
_entity.pdbx_description
1 polymer ?
#
loop_
_entity_poly.entity_id
_entity_poly.type
_entity_poly.pdbx_seq_one_letter_code
_entity_poly.pdbx_strand_id
1 'polypeptide(L)'
;MAILGLVGKPNVGKSTTFNAMTEKIADIGNYPFTTINPNIGTSFVTKPCPCDTLDLKCTPNNSKCFAGMRYIPVEVIDVAGLVPDAHKGKGMGNKFLDDLRQADAFILVVDASGKTDLEGNPSENNNPVDDVKFLLNELDMWIYSILTKNWERLSRKAQQEKNLLKALSEQLSGLNISENQVFAVIKEFDESPMKWSEDDLLKISTNLRKASKPMIISANKADHPDAEKNIELLKEEFKDFLVIPTSAEIELALKKAQKAGLIKYDGKSMEILDESSLNNAQKNALNYMKSYLDKFGGTGIQDLINVAYFDLLNMIVVYPVEDEGKFCDKKGNVLPDAYLVKKGATAKDLAFKIHTEIGQKFIYAVDAKKKLRISADQELNDGDIIKIVSAA
;
A
#
# COMPACT_ATOMS: atom_id res chain seq x y z
N MET A 1 -7.76 5.84 -5.91
CA MET A 1 -6.97 4.57 -5.94
C MET A 1 -6.46 4.37 -4.53
N ALA A 2 -6.27 3.15 -4.04
CA ALA A 2 -5.73 3.01 -2.69
C ALA A 2 -4.22 3.35 -2.69
N ILE A 3 -3.78 4.16 -1.74
CA ILE A 3 -2.43 4.73 -1.68
C ILE A 3 -1.68 4.18 -0.46
N LEU A 4 -0.44 3.71 -0.64
CA LEU A 4 0.44 3.33 0.46
C LEU A 4 1.39 4.47 0.82
N GLY A 5 1.51 4.80 2.11
CA GLY A 5 2.52 5.75 2.61
C GLY A 5 3.69 5.02 3.27
N LEU A 6 4.92 5.34 2.87
CA LEU A 6 6.12 4.85 3.55
C LEU A 6 6.44 5.74 4.75
N VAL A 7 6.58 5.10 5.90
CA VAL A 7 6.90 5.77 7.17
C VAL A 7 8.08 5.05 7.81
N GLY A 8 9.03 5.79 8.34
CA GLY A 8 10.19 5.24 9.02
C GLY A 8 11.08 6.36 9.55
N LYS A 9 12.01 6.03 10.44
CA LYS A 9 13.03 6.98 10.89
C LYS A 9 14.10 7.20 9.80
N PRO A 10 14.99 8.19 9.92
CA PRO A 10 16.09 8.36 8.98
C PRO A 10 16.99 7.10 8.89
N ASN A 11 17.62 6.88 7.73
CA ASN A 11 18.64 5.83 7.50
C ASN A 11 18.22 4.35 7.68
N VAL A 12 16.92 4.05 7.81
CA VAL A 12 16.40 2.67 7.77
C VAL A 12 16.25 2.09 6.36
N GLY A 13 16.57 2.88 5.33
CA GLY A 13 16.44 2.48 3.93
C GLY A 13 15.10 2.82 3.29
N LYS A 14 14.26 3.66 3.91
CA LYS A 14 12.94 4.09 3.39
C LYS A 14 12.97 4.58 1.93
N SER A 15 13.84 5.53 1.58
CA SER A 15 13.94 6.02 0.20
C SER A 15 14.54 4.97 -0.75
N THR A 16 15.36 4.05 -0.25
CA THR A 16 15.79 2.87 -1.03
C THR A 16 14.61 1.96 -1.30
N THR A 17 13.77 1.68 -0.30
CA THR A 17 12.52 0.92 -0.43
C THR A 17 11.58 1.56 -1.44
N PHE A 18 11.38 2.88 -1.36
CA PHE A 18 10.57 3.61 -2.34
C PHE A 18 11.09 3.43 -3.78
N ASN A 19 12.40 3.63 -4.00
CA ASN A 19 13.02 3.46 -5.32
C ASN A 19 13.00 2.00 -5.79
N ALA A 20 13.07 1.04 -4.86
CA ALA A 20 12.97 -0.37 -5.15
C ALA A 20 11.53 -0.78 -5.53
N MET A 21 10.52 -0.17 -4.92
CA MET A 21 9.10 -0.44 -5.20
C MET A 21 8.60 0.23 -6.49
N THR A 22 9.15 1.39 -6.84
CA THR A 22 8.59 2.25 -7.88
C THR A 22 9.31 2.14 -9.22
N GLU A 23 8.58 2.39 -10.30
CA GLU A 23 9.17 2.65 -11.63
C GLU A 23 9.23 4.17 -11.89
N LYS A 24 10.23 4.62 -12.67
CA LYS A 24 10.30 6.04 -13.05
C LYS A 24 9.11 6.39 -13.94
N ILE A 25 8.61 7.61 -13.80
CA ILE A 25 7.49 8.17 -14.60
C ILE A 25 7.70 7.96 -16.12
N ALA A 26 8.94 8.01 -16.61
CA ALA A 26 9.26 7.81 -18.03
C ALA A 26 9.10 6.36 -18.55
N ASP A 27 9.14 5.36 -17.66
CA ASP A 27 8.95 3.94 -18.00
C ASP A 27 7.46 3.52 -17.98
N ILE A 28 6.59 4.48 -17.63
CA ILE A 28 5.15 4.36 -17.56
C ILE A 28 4.66 5.17 -18.76
N GLY A 29 4.04 4.52 -19.76
CA GLY A 29 3.49 5.22 -20.95
C GLY A 29 2.47 6.30 -20.58
N ASN A 30 1.73 6.85 -21.55
CA ASN A 30 0.71 7.90 -21.31
C ASN A 30 -0.45 7.41 -20.42
N TYR A 31 -0.23 7.26 -19.11
CA TYR A 31 -1.25 6.97 -18.11
C TYR A 31 -1.89 8.30 -17.67
N PRO A 32 -3.24 8.42 -17.62
CA PRO A 32 -3.92 9.72 -17.51
C PRO A 32 -3.80 10.48 -16.17
N PHE A 33 -2.91 10.08 -15.25
CA PHE A 33 -2.94 10.54 -13.86
C PHE A 33 -1.57 10.85 -13.25
N THR A 34 -0.52 11.04 -14.06
CA THR A 34 0.81 11.42 -13.54
C THR A 34 0.80 12.84 -12.97
N THR A 35 0.40 12.97 -11.71
CA THR A 35 0.53 14.22 -10.95
C THR A 35 2.00 14.40 -10.58
N ILE A 36 2.57 15.58 -10.89
CA ILE A 36 3.97 15.94 -10.64
C ILE A 36 4.14 16.25 -9.14
N ASN A 37 4.00 15.26 -8.27
CA ASN A 37 4.42 15.38 -6.88
C ASN A 37 5.67 14.52 -6.70
N PRO A 38 6.85 15.11 -6.35
CA PRO A 38 8.12 14.38 -6.29
C PRO A 38 8.11 13.19 -5.32
N ASN A 39 7.15 13.16 -4.40
CA ASN A 39 7.01 12.15 -3.36
C ASN A 39 6.05 11.01 -3.73
N ILE A 40 5.39 11.04 -4.89
CA ILE A 40 4.45 9.98 -5.32
C ILE A 40 5.07 9.18 -6.46
N GLY A 41 5.13 7.87 -6.31
CA GLY A 41 5.64 6.94 -7.31
C GLY A 41 4.61 5.86 -7.66
N THR A 42 4.68 5.37 -8.88
CA THR A 42 3.86 4.23 -9.32
C THR A 42 4.60 2.94 -9.02
N SER A 43 3.92 2.03 -8.33
CA SER A 43 4.34 0.65 -8.11
C SER A 43 3.32 -0.31 -8.75
N PHE A 44 3.52 -1.62 -8.61
CA PHE A 44 2.63 -2.62 -9.19
C PHE A 44 2.34 -3.71 -8.18
N VAL A 45 1.04 -4.00 -7.97
CA VAL A 45 0.66 -5.29 -7.40
C VAL A 45 0.69 -6.34 -8.51
N THR A 46 1.07 -7.55 -8.14
CA THR A 46 1.20 -8.66 -9.08
C THR A 46 0.24 -9.78 -8.72
N LYS A 47 -0.42 -10.34 -9.73
CA LYS A 47 -1.33 -11.47 -9.56
C LYS A 47 -1.35 -12.36 -10.81
N PRO A 48 -1.57 -13.68 -10.67
CA PRO A 48 -1.81 -14.54 -11.84
C PRO A 48 -2.91 -13.96 -12.72
N CYS A 49 -2.60 -13.81 -14.00
CA CYS A 49 -3.51 -13.28 -14.99
C CYS A 49 -4.48 -14.40 -15.45
N PRO A 50 -5.78 -14.12 -15.58
CA PRO A 50 -6.71 -15.10 -16.16
C PRO A 50 -6.34 -15.53 -17.58
N CYS A 51 -5.50 -14.78 -18.30
CA CYS A 51 -5.09 -15.15 -19.65
C CYS A 51 -4.32 -16.48 -19.70
N ASP A 52 -3.55 -16.79 -18.66
CA ASP A 52 -2.77 -18.03 -18.58
C ASP A 52 -3.69 -19.24 -18.39
N THR A 53 -4.65 -19.12 -17.45
CA THR A 53 -5.64 -20.19 -17.18
C THR A 53 -6.66 -20.39 -18.30
N LEU A 54 -6.90 -19.36 -19.12
CA LEU A 54 -7.81 -19.42 -20.26
C LEU A 54 -7.11 -19.77 -21.59
N ASP A 55 -5.78 -19.93 -21.60
CA ASP A 55 -4.96 -20.11 -22.80
C ASP A 55 -5.21 -19.02 -23.87
N LEU A 56 -5.20 -17.76 -23.41
CA LEU A 56 -5.44 -16.58 -24.23
C LEU A 56 -4.24 -15.65 -24.21
N LYS A 57 -4.01 -14.95 -25.33
CA LYS A 57 -3.10 -13.81 -25.37
C LYS A 57 -3.85 -12.53 -25.03
N CYS A 58 -3.66 -12.02 -23.82
CA CYS A 58 -4.28 -10.74 -23.42
C CYS A 58 -3.60 -9.54 -24.08
N THR A 59 -4.35 -8.44 -24.21
CA THR A 59 -3.89 -7.14 -24.71
C THR A 59 -4.23 -6.08 -23.67
N PRO A 60 -3.43 -5.96 -22.59
CA PRO A 60 -3.69 -5.04 -21.50
C PRO A 60 -3.68 -3.56 -21.93
N ASN A 61 -4.56 -2.77 -21.34
CA ASN A 61 -4.72 -1.33 -21.55
C ASN A 61 -4.31 -0.54 -20.29
N ASN A 62 -4.97 -0.78 -19.15
CA ASN A 62 -4.68 -0.07 -17.90
C ASN A 62 -3.64 -0.76 -16.98
N SER A 63 -3.00 -1.81 -17.47
CA SER A 63 -2.11 -2.70 -16.71
C SER A 63 -1.03 -3.28 -17.63
N LYS A 64 -0.04 -3.99 -17.07
CA LYS A 64 0.92 -4.79 -17.86
C LYS A 64 0.65 -6.28 -17.62
N CYS A 65 0.96 -7.12 -18.60
CA CYS A 65 0.94 -8.57 -18.42
C CYS A 65 2.22 -9.18 -18.97
N PHE A 66 2.93 -9.94 -18.15
CA PHE A 66 4.19 -10.59 -18.52
C PHE A 66 4.23 -11.99 -17.93
N ALA A 67 4.54 -13.00 -18.75
CA ALA A 67 4.66 -14.40 -18.34
C ALA A 67 3.49 -14.90 -17.47
N GLY A 68 2.25 -14.63 -17.89
CA GLY A 68 1.05 -15.06 -17.15
C GLY A 68 0.76 -14.25 -15.87
N MET A 69 1.56 -13.23 -15.54
CA MET A 69 1.35 -12.36 -14.37
C MET A 69 0.84 -10.99 -14.80
N ARG A 70 -0.24 -10.53 -14.16
CA ARG A 70 -0.82 -9.20 -14.31
C ARG A 70 -0.18 -8.24 -13.30
N TYR A 71 0.29 -7.10 -13.80
CA TYR A 71 0.87 -6.00 -13.04
C TYR A 71 -0.11 -4.84 -13.06
N ILE A 72 -0.81 -4.61 -11.94
CA ILE A 72 -1.81 -3.55 -11.82
C ILE A 72 -1.15 -2.35 -11.14
N PRO A 73 -1.15 -1.16 -11.78
CA PRO A 73 -0.51 0.01 -11.22
C PRO A 73 -1.18 0.44 -9.91
N VAL A 74 -0.35 0.81 -8.94
CA VAL A 74 -0.73 1.31 -7.62
C VAL A 74 0.13 2.52 -7.24
N GLU A 75 -0.33 3.32 -6.28
CA GLU A 75 0.34 4.55 -5.86
C GLU A 75 1.00 4.39 -4.50
N VAL A 76 2.25 4.86 -4.42
CA VAL A 76 3.06 4.82 -3.23
C VAL A 76 3.60 6.22 -2.96
N ILE A 77 3.57 6.66 -1.71
CA ILE A 77 4.08 7.97 -1.28
C ILE A 77 5.29 7.77 -0.38
N ASP A 78 6.41 8.43 -0.69
CA ASP A 78 7.55 8.55 0.22
C ASP A 78 7.45 9.84 1.02
N VAL A 79 7.64 9.74 2.33
CA VAL A 79 7.67 10.91 3.22
C VAL A 79 9.01 10.95 3.91
N ALA A 80 9.54 12.13 4.25
CA ALA A 80 10.82 12.21 4.95
C ALA A 80 10.81 11.42 6.27
N GLY A 81 12.00 11.03 6.75
CA GLY A 81 12.13 10.25 7.96
C GLY A 81 11.53 10.96 9.18
N LEU A 82 10.72 10.26 9.96
CA LEU A 82 10.18 10.78 11.22
C LEU A 82 11.27 10.72 12.30
N VAL A 83 11.45 11.85 12.99
CA VAL A 83 12.34 11.98 14.15
C VAL A 83 11.51 12.21 15.40
N PRO A 84 12.05 11.96 16.61
CA PRO A 84 11.33 12.23 17.85
C PRO A 84 10.73 13.63 17.94
N ASP A 85 9.49 13.72 18.42
CA ASP A 85 8.71 14.96 18.52
C ASP A 85 8.35 15.62 17.16
N ALA A 86 8.34 14.87 16.05
CA ALA A 86 7.94 15.40 14.74
C ALA A 86 6.51 16.00 14.77
N HIS A 87 5.60 15.39 15.53
CA HIS A 87 4.24 15.90 15.75
C HIS A 87 4.18 17.27 16.48
N LYS A 88 5.21 17.63 17.25
CA LYS A 88 5.29 18.95 17.93
C LYS A 88 5.77 20.06 17.01
N GLY A 89 6.01 19.76 15.73
CA GLY A 89 6.55 20.71 14.76
C GLY A 89 8.05 20.96 14.91
N LYS A 90 8.80 20.11 15.61
CA LYS A 90 10.27 20.13 15.50
C LYS A 90 10.67 19.74 14.07
N GLY A 91 11.47 20.58 13.42
CA GLY A 91 11.85 20.41 12.01
C GLY A 91 10.70 20.67 11.03
N MET A 92 10.64 19.92 9.92
CA MET A 92 9.57 19.98 8.91
C MET A 92 8.43 18.96 9.15
N GLY A 93 8.35 18.33 10.34
CA GLY A 93 7.49 17.19 10.67
C GLY A 93 6.00 17.33 10.28
N ASN A 94 5.36 18.45 10.60
CA ASN A 94 3.95 18.66 10.23
C ASN A 94 3.71 18.70 8.71
N LYS A 95 4.66 19.24 7.93
CA LYS A 95 4.55 19.25 6.47
C LYS A 95 4.73 17.84 5.88
N PHE A 96 5.53 17.00 6.52
CA PHE A 96 5.73 15.62 6.10
C PHE A 96 4.51 14.75 6.39
N LEU A 97 3.94 14.89 7.58
CA LEU A 97 2.71 14.19 7.95
C LEU A 97 1.52 14.64 7.07
N ASP A 98 1.56 15.87 6.54
CA ASP A 98 0.58 16.34 5.57
C ASP A 98 0.61 15.56 4.24
N ASP A 99 1.77 15.04 3.81
CA ASP A 99 1.87 14.17 2.63
C ASP A 99 1.25 12.78 2.88
N LEU A 100 1.29 12.30 4.12
CA LEU A 100 0.70 11.01 4.52
C LEU A 100 -0.84 11.04 4.63
N ARG A 101 -1.45 12.22 4.63
CA ARG A 101 -2.89 12.42 4.80
C ARG A 101 -3.75 11.59 3.85
N GLN A 102 -3.30 11.46 2.60
CA GLN A 102 -4.04 10.76 1.54
C GLN A 102 -3.81 9.24 1.54
N ALA A 103 -2.84 8.73 2.32
CA ALA A 103 -2.56 7.32 2.36
C ALA A 103 -3.72 6.53 2.99
N ASP A 104 -4.05 5.38 2.41
CA ASP A 104 -5.04 4.44 2.94
C ASP A 104 -4.40 3.44 3.91
N ALA A 105 -3.11 3.19 3.79
CA ALA A 105 -2.33 2.32 4.68
C ALA A 105 -0.87 2.79 4.77
N PHE A 106 -0.16 2.32 5.80
CA PHE A 106 1.26 2.63 5.98
C PHE A 106 2.16 1.40 5.94
N ILE A 107 3.31 1.56 5.29
CA ILE A 107 4.45 0.65 5.40
C ILE A 107 5.42 1.26 6.41
N LEU A 108 5.55 0.62 7.57
CA LEU A 108 6.54 0.98 8.59
C LEU A 108 7.88 0.34 8.20
N VAL A 109 8.78 1.12 7.60
CA VAL A 109 10.14 0.68 7.26
C VAL A 109 11.02 0.78 8.49
N VAL A 110 11.53 -0.37 8.94
CA VAL A 110 12.32 -0.51 10.16
C VAL A 110 13.65 -1.17 9.81
N ASP A 111 14.71 -0.75 10.47
CA ASP A 111 16.03 -1.37 10.32
C ASP A 111 16.13 -2.65 11.14
N ALA A 112 15.92 -3.79 10.49
CA ALA A 112 16.01 -5.10 11.14
C ALA A 112 17.43 -5.43 11.64
N SER A 113 18.47 -4.80 11.10
CA SER A 113 19.84 -5.05 11.55
C SER A 113 20.11 -4.51 12.96
N GLY A 114 19.28 -3.59 13.48
CA GLY A 114 19.51 -2.92 14.76
C GLY A 114 20.69 -1.95 14.76
N LYS A 115 21.22 -1.59 13.57
CA LYS A 115 22.43 -0.77 13.42
C LYS A 115 22.18 0.73 13.31
N THR A 116 20.97 1.20 13.59
CA THR A 116 20.61 2.61 13.60
C THR A 116 19.85 2.99 14.87
N ASP A 117 20.15 4.14 15.48
CA ASP A 117 19.39 4.71 16.60
C ASP A 117 18.12 5.46 16.12
N LEU A 118 17.35 6.06 17.02
CA LEU A 118 16.09 6.76 16.69
C LEU A 118 16.28 8.00 15.80
N GLU A 119 17.46 8.62 15.80
CA GLU A 119 17.80 9.75 14.93
C GLU A 119 18.37 9.29 13.57
N GLY A 120 18.63 7.99 13.43
CA GLY A 120 19.21 7.37 12.25
C GLY A 120 20.74 7.38 12.25
N ASN A 121 21.40 7.67 13.37
CA ASN A 121 22.84 7.55 13.47
C ASN A 121 23.24 6.07 13.61
N PRO A 122 24.46 5.67 13.17
CA PRO A 122 24.97 4.34 13.39
C PRO A 122 24.98 3.97 14.89
N SER A 123 24.49 2.78 15.20
CA SER A 123 24.46 2.21 16.55
C SER A 123 24.80 0.72 16.46
N GLU A 124 25.23 0.09 17.55
CA GLU A 124 25.61 -1.32 17.54
C GLU A 124 24.50 -2.26 18.02
N ASN A 125 23.61 -1.79 18.90
CA ASN A 125 22.66 -2.63 19.64
C ASN A 125 21.27 -1.95 19.79
N ASN A 126 20.74 -1.34 18.74
CA ASN A 126 19.38 -0.80 18.81
C ASN A 126 18.34 -1.93 18.67
N ASN A 127 17.25 -1.84 19.40
CA ASN A 127 16.14 -2.80 19.32
C ASN A 127 15.09 -2.30 18.32
N PRO A 128 14.86 -2.98 17.19
CA PRO A 128 13.87 -2.56 16.18
C PRO A 128 12.43 -2.49 16.71
N VAL A 129 12.13 -3.17 17.83
CA VAL A 129 10.83 -3.06 18.50
C VAL A 129 10.57 -1.65 19.01
N ASP A 130 11.61 -0.99 19.55
CA ASP A 130 11.50 0.36 20.08
C ASP A 130 11.26 1.37 18.94
N ASP A 131 11.85 1.12 17.77
CA ASP A 131 11.59 1.93 16.57
C ASP A 131 10.11 1.87 16.15
N VAL A 132 9.51 0.68 16.15
CA VAL A 132 8.07 0.54 15.81
C VAL A 132 7.20 1.23 16.85
N LYS A 133 7.46 1.05 18.16
CA LYS A 133 6.71 1.73 19.23
C LYS A 133 6.80 3.24 19.09
N PHE A 134 7.99 3.75 18.78
CA PHE A 134 8.21 5.16 18.50
C PHE A 134 7.37 5.66 17.32
N LEU A 135 7.41 4.98 16.17
CA LEU A 135 6.65 5.38 14.98
C LEU A 135 5.13 5.36 15.23
N LEU A 136 4.63 4.34 15.92
CA LEU A 136 3.22 4.25 16.30
C LEU A 136 2.79 5.42 17.18
N ASN A 137 3.61 5.77 18.18
CA ASN A 137 3.35 6.90 19.05
C ASN A 137 3.34 8.23 18.29
N GLU A 138 4.28 8.48 17.38
CA GLU A 138 4.29 9.71 16.58
C GLU A 138 3.04 9.85 15.69
N LEU A 139 2.57 8.74 15.10
CA LEU A 139 1.36 8.75 14.28
C LEU A 139 0.08 8.94 15.11
N ASP A 140 0.02 8.35 16.30
CA ASP A 140 -1.10 8.56 17.23
C ASP A 140 -1.13 10.02 17.72
N MET A 141 0.04 10.57 18.06
CA MET A 141 0.18 11.97 18.47
C MET A 141 -0.08 12.96 17.33
N TRP A 142 0.20 12.58 16.09
CA TRP A 142 -0.17 13.38 14.92
C TRP A 142 -1.68 13.51 14.78
N ILE A 143 -2.44 12.40 14.82
CA ILE A 143 -3.91 12.46 14.77
C ILE A 143 -4.45 13.23 15.98
N TYR A 144 -3.86 13.01 17.17
CA TYR A 144 -4.21 13.76 18.38
C TYR A 144 -4.03 15.27 18.18
N SER A 145 -2.91 15.72 17.61
CA SER A 145 -2.67 17.14 17.35
C SER A 145 -3.72 17.77 16.41
N ILE A 146 -4.23 17.00 15.45
CA ILE A 146 -5.29 17.44 14.53
C ILE A 146 -6.63 17.50 15.26
N LEU A 147 -6.95 16.45 16.04
CA LEU A 147 -8.19 16.35 16.79
C LEU A 147 -8.30 17.45 17.86
N THR A 148 -7.21 17.70 18.57
CA THR A 148 -7.16 18.69 19.66
C THR A 148 -7.07 20.13 19.18
N LYS A 149 -6.79 20.34 17.89
CA LYS A 149 -6.73 21.68 17.29
C LYS A 149 -8.08 22.38 17.40
N ASN A 150 -8.14 23.40 18.26
CA ASN A 150 -9.35 24.15 18.61
C ASN A 150 -10.46 23.29 19.26
N TRP A 151 -10.09 22.25 20.02
CA TRP A 151 -11.04 21.32 20.63
C TRP A 151 -12.13 21.97 21.47
N GLU A 152 -11.80 22.97 22.29
CA GLU A 152 -12.80 23.65 23.14
C GLU A 152 -13.94 24.28 22.33
N ARG A 153 -13.62 24.87 21.18
CA ARG A 153 -14.62 25.50 20.30
C ARG A 153 -15.43 24.42 19.58
N LEU A 154 -14.76 23.39 19.09
CA LEU A 154 -15.39 22.28 18.37
C LEU A 154 -16.36 21.51 19.28
N SER A 155 -15.93 21.13 20.49
CA SER A 155 -16.73 20.36 21.44
C SER A 155 -17.98 21.12 21.90
N ARG A 156 -17.86 22.43 22.20
CA ARG A 156 -19.02 23.28 22.54
C ARG A 156 -20.03 23.38 21.40
N LYS A 157 -19.56 23.60 20.17
CA LYS A 157 -20.42 23.69 18.99
C LYS A 157 -21.11 22.35 18.72
N ALA A 158 -20.34 21.26 18.73
CA ALA A 158 -20.85 19.91 18.53
C ALA A 158 -21.93 19.53 19.56
N GLN A 159 -21.77 19.93 20.83
CA GLN A 159 -22.77 19.72 21.88
C GLN A 159 -24.06 20.51 21.60
N GLN A 160 -23.95 21.79 21.24
CA GLN A 160 -25.11 22.66 20.99
C GLN A 160 -25.93 22.18 19.79
N GLU A 161 -25.23 21.77 18.72
CA GLU A 161 -25.86 21.29 17.48
C GLU A 161 -26.25 19.81 17.54
N LYS A 162 -25.89 19.09 18.62
CA LYS A 162 -26.03 17.63 18.77
C LYS A 162 -25.50 16.84 17.57
N ASN A 163 -24.38 17.30 17.01
CA ASN A 163 -23.81 16.74 15.78
C ASN A 163 -22.30 16.52 15.86
N LEU A 164 -21.90 15.71 16.86
CA LEU A 164 -20.50 15.36 17.10
C LEU A 164 -19.85 14.65 15.93
N LEU A 165 -20.56 13.68 15.34
CA LEU A 165 -20.05 12.88 14.22
C LEU A 165 -19.65 13.75 13.04
N LYS A 166 -20.52 14.69 12.64
CA LYS A 166 -20.23 15.62 11.54
C LYS A 166 -19.07 16.54 11.88
N ALA A 167 -19.04 17.12 13.07
CA ALA A 167 -17.98 18.04 13.48
C ALA A 167 -16.60 17.36 13.47
N LEU A 168 -16.51 16.12 13.95
CA LEU A 168 -15.28 15.33 13.91
C LEU A 168 -14.91 14.92 12.49
N SER A 169 -15.88 14.49 11.69
CA SER A 169 -15.65 14.11 10.29
C SER A 169 -15.16 15.29 9.46
N GLU A 170 -15.66 16.50 9.70
CA GLU A 170 -15.16 17.73 9.07
C GLU A 170 -13.72 18.03 9.47
N GLN A 171 -13.39 17.96 10.78
CA GLN A 171 -12.04 18.19 11.29
C GLN A 171 -11.02 17.16 10.75
N LEU A 172 -11.45 15.90 10.60
CA LEU A 172 -10.62 14.77 10.17
C LEU A 172 -10.71 14.49 8.67
N SER A 173 -11.50 15.27 7.91
CA SER A 173 -11.73 15.08 6.47
C SER A 173 -10.42 15.02 5.67
N GLY A 174 -9.42 15.78 6.11
CA GLY A 174 -8.10 15.79 5.51
C GLY A 174 -7.32 14.49 5.65
N LEU A 175 -7.70 13.57 6.55
CA LEU A 175 -7.00 12.30 6.82
C LEU A 175 -7.58 11.11 6.04
N ASN A 176 -8.53 11.34 5.12
CA ASN A 176 -9.25 10.27 4.41
C ASN A 176 -9.85 9.23 5.40
N ILE A 177 -10.45 9.73 6.49
CA ILE A 177 -11.20 8.93 7.46
C ILE A 177 -12.69 9.05 7.13
N SER A 178 -13.34 7.92 6.89
CA SER A 178 -14.78 7.90 6.61
C SER A 178 -15.61 8.20 7.86
N GLU A 179 -16.78 8.79 7.67
CA GLU A 179 -17.75 9.04 8.76
C GLU A 179 -18.10 7.75 9.51
N ASN A 180 -18.20 6.62 8.81
CA ASN A 180 -18.42 5.30 9.43
C ASN A 180 -17.29 4.88 10.38
N GLN A 181 -16.03 5.17 10.03
CA GLN A 181 -14.89 4.89 10.91
C GLN A 181 -14.90 5.81 12.13
N VAL A 182 -15.20 7.10 11.95
CA VAL A 182 -15.34 8.04 13.07
C VAL A 182 -16.45 7.55 14.02
N PHE A 183 -17.62 7.23 13.48
CA PHE A 183 -18.75 6.71 14.24
C PHE A 183 -18.40 5.44 15.03
N ALA A 184 -17.72 4.49 14.38
CA ALA A 184 -17.33 3.23 15.00
C ALA A 184 -16.39 3.43 16.20
N VAL A 185 -15.57 4.47 16.20
CA VAL A 185 -14.67 4.80 17.32
C VAL A 185 -15.42 5.57 18.41
N ILE A 186 -16.12 6.65 18.06
CA ILE A 186 -16.69 7.56 19.08
C ILE A 186 -17.87 6.96 19.85
N LYS A 187 -18.55 5.96 19.30
CA LYS A 187 -19.67 5.26 19.99
C LYS A 187 -19.26 4.59 21.31
N GLU A 188 -17.96 4.36 21.51
CA GLU A 188 -17.40 3.76 22.72
C GLU A 188 -17.13 4.80 23.83
N PHE A 189 -17.32 6.09 23.53
CA PHE A 189 -17.06 7.22 24.42
C PHE A 189 -18.34 7.96 24.80
N ASP A 190 -18.28 8.83 25.82
CA ASP A 190 -19.43 9.63 26.28
C ASP A 190 -19.98 10.51 25.16
N GLU A 191 -21.30 10.59 25.01
CA GLU A 191 -21.94 11.40 23.96
C GLU A 191 -21.62 12.91 24.08
N SER A 192 -21.26 13.37 25.27
CA SER A 192 -20.88 14.76 25.52
C SER A 192 -19.35 14.93 25.35
N PRO A 193 -18.87 15.48 24.23
CA PRO A 193 -17.44 15.66 23.97
C PRO A 193 -16.75 16.59 25.00
N MET A 194 -17.51 17.41 25.72
CA MET A 194 -16.96 18.25 26.80
C MET A 194 -16.50 17.47 28.03
N LYS A 195 -16.89 16.19 28.17
CA LYS A 195 -16.42 15.33 29.26
C LYS A 195 -15.15 14.56 28.89
N TRP A 196 -14.75 14.59 27.62
CA TRP A 196 -13.58 13.84 27.17
C TRP A 196 -12.33 14.48 27.73
N SER A 197 -11.55 13.67 28.45
CA SER A 197 -10.23 14.02 28.94
C SER A 197 -9.18 13.99 27.82
N GLU A 198 -7.98 14.47 28.11
CA GLU A 198 -6.85 14.33 27.19
C GLU A 198 -6.53 12.86 26.89
N ASP A 199 -6.70 11.97 27.87
CA ASP A 199 -6.53 10.52 27.69
C ASP A 199 -7.59 9.91 26.77
N ASP A 200 -8.85 10.37 26.87
CA ASP A 200 -9.91 9.93 25.95
C ASP A 200 -9.60 10.37 24.52
N LEU A 201 -9.15 11.61 24.33
CA LEU A 201 -8.76 12.14 23.02
C LEU A 201 -7.57 11.37 22.42
N LEU A 202 -6.60 10.97 23.25
CA LEU A 202 -5.48 10.14 22.82
C LEU A 202 -5.96 8.74 22.40
N LYS A 203 -6.81 8.09 23.21
CA LYS A 203 -7.42 6.79 22.87
C LYS A 203 -8.23 6.85 21.58
N ILE A 204 -9.03 7.90 21.39
CA ILE A 204 -9.77 8.14 20.15
C ILE A 204 -8.80 8.25 18.98
N SER A 205 -7.71 9.00 19.14
CA SER A 205 -6.70 9.18 18.08
C SER A 205 -6.03 7.86 17.70
N THR A 206 -5.61 7.06 18.69
CA THR A 206 -5.07 5.71 18.47
C THR A 206 -6.07 4.79 17.76
N ASN A 207 -7.34 4.80 18.19
CA ASN A 207 -8.38 3.97 17.59
C ASN A 207 -8.74 4.41 16.16
N LEU A 208 -8.76 5.73 15.90
CA LEU A 208 -8.93 6.28 14.56
C LEU A 208 -7.79 5.88 13.64
N ARG A 209 -6.53 5.97 14.11
CA ARG A 209 -5.37 5.51 13.35
C ARG A 209 -5.50 4.03 13.00
N LYS A 210 -5.82 3.16 13.98
CA LYS A 210 -6.01 1.72 13.73
C LYS A 210 -7.12 1.45 12.70
N ALA A 211 -8.24 2.17 12.80
CA ALA A 211 -9.40 1.96 11.92
C ALA A 211 -9.20 2.50 10.50
N SER A 212 -8.40 3.56 10.33
CA SER A 212 -8.30 4.32 9.08
C SER A 212 -6.95 4.25 8.36
N LYS A 213 -5.92 3.79 9.06
CA LYS A 213 -4.54 3.67 8.57
C LYS A 213 -3.98 2.32 9.01
N PRO A 214 -4.51 1.19 8.50
CA PRO A 214 -3.91 -0.12 8.73
C PRO A 214 -2.44 -0.12 8.30
N MET A 215 -1.62 -0.93 8.95
CA MET A 215 -0.16 -0.85 8.85
C MET A 215 0.48 -2.23 8.66
N ILE A 216 1.60 -2.24 7.94
CA ILE A 216 2.47 -3.40 7.75
C ILE A 216 3.92 -3.01 8.05
N ILE A 217 4.69 -3.91 8.65
CA ILE A 217 6.09 -3.68 8.99
C ILE A 217 6.97 -4.26 7.90
N SER A 218 7.80 -3.41 7.30
CA SER A 218 8.91 -3.77 6.43
C SER A 218 10.17 -3.84 7.29
N ALA A 219 10.54 -5.06 7.69
CA ALA A 219 11.78 -5.31 8.42
C ALA A 219 12.93 -5.31 7.41
N ASN A 220 13.42 -4.12 7.08
CA ASN A 220 14.41 -3.88 6.03
C ASN A 220 15.83 -4.19 6.50
N LYS A 221 16.75 -4.39 5.55
CA LYS A 221 18.11 -4.91 5.80
C LYS A 221 18.10 -6.34 6.36
N ALA A 222 17.14 -7.15 5.92
CA ALA A 222 17.01 -8.55 6.32
C ALA A 222 18.18 -9.44 5.87
N ASP A 223 19.05 -8.92 5.01
CA ASP A 223 20.31 -9.52 4.57
C ASP A 223 21.44 -9.42 5.60
N HIS A 224 21.28 -8.61 6.64
CA HIS A 224 22.24 -8.50 7.73
C HIS A 224 22.19 -9.73 8.66
N PRO A 225 23.34 -10.25 9.15
CA PRO A 225 23.36 -11.42 10.03
C PRO A 225 22.52 -11.28 11.31
N ASP A 226 22.50 -10.08 11.90
CA ASP A 226 21.73 -9.79 13.12
C ASP A 226 20.21 -9.66 12.88
N ALA A 227 19.77 -9.59 11.62
CA ALA A 227 18.37 -9.29 11.29
C ALA A 227 17.41 -10.44 11.65
N GLU A 228 17.85 -11.69 11.53
CA GLU A 228 17.00 -12.88 11.72
C GLU A 228 16.37 -12.88 13.13
N LYS A 229 17.18 -12.69 14.17
CA LYS A 229 16.72 -12.58 15.56
C LYS A 229 15.79 -11.39 15.77
N ASN A 230 16.11 -10.24 15.20
CA ASN A 230 15.30 -9.03 15.39
C ASN A 230 13.95 -9.11 14.67
N ILE A 231 13.89 -9.79 13.53
CA ILE A 231 12.63 -10.06 12.82
C ILE A 231 11.72 -10.97 13.65
N GLU A 232 12.29 -11.99 14.32
CA GLU A 232 11.52 -12.82 15.26
C GLU A 232 10.95 -12.00 16.41
N LEU A 233 11.77 -11.15 17.04
CA LEU A 233 11.30 -10.23 18.10
C LEU A 233 10.17 -9.31 17.63
N LEU A 234 10.28 -8.75 16.40
CA LEU A 234 9.22 -7.93 15.81
C LEU A 234 7.91 -8.72 15.65
N LYS A 235 7.98 -9.97 15.18
CA LYS A 235 6.80 -10.84 15.03
C LYS A 235 6.18 -11.24 16.37
N GLU A 236 7.01 -11.45 17.40
CA GLU A 236 6.55 -11.81 18.74
C GLU A 236 5.85 -10.65 19.46
N GLU A 237 6.39 -9.43 19.36
CA GLU A 237 5.82 -8.25 20.01
C GLU A 237 4.59 -7.74 19.24
N PHE A 238 4.65 -7.69 17.91
CA PHE A 238 3.59 -7.10 17.07
C PHE A 238 2.76 -8.16 16.36
N LYS A 239 2.13 -9.06 17.13
CA LYS A 239 1.31 -10.17 16.60
C LYS A 239 0.15 -9.72 15.72
N ASP A 240 -0.35 -8.52 15.94
CA ASP A 240 -1.44 -7.91 15.17
C ASP A 240 -0.96 -7.26 13.87
N PHE A 241 0.36 -7.22 13.63
CA PHE A 241 0.97 -6.64 12.44
C PHE A 241 1.55 -7.73 11.56
N LEU A 242 1.42 -7.53 10.25
CA LEU A 242 2.17 -8.30 9.27
C LEU A 242 3.62 -7.78 9.29
N VAL A 243 4.59 -8.68 9.45
CA VAL A 243 6.02 -8.35 9.45
C VAL A 243 6.69 -9.07 8.28
N ILE A 244 7.10 -8.29 7.28
CA ILE A 244 7.71 -8.79 6.05
C ILE A 244 9.21 -8.47 6.07
N PRO A 245 10.09 -9.49 6.10
CA PRO A 245 11.51 -9.31 5.87
C PRO A 245 11.75 -8.71 4.50
N THR A 246 12.58 -7.67 4.42
CA THR A 246 12.86 -6.99 3.15
C THR A 246 14.33 -6.63 3.00
N SER A 247 14.82 -6.63 1.77
CA SER A 247 16.15 -6.11 1.42
C SER A 247 16.04 -5.18 0.23
N ALA A 248 15.73 -3.91 0.51
CA ALA A 248 15.52 -2.88 -0.50
C ALA A 248 16.76 -2.61 -1.37
N GLU A 249 17.96 -2.72 -0.79
CA GLU A 249 19.21 -2.50 -1.52
C GLU A 249 19.49 -3.61 -2.54
N ILE A 250 19.24 -4.87 -2.16
CA ILE A 250 19.32 -6.03 -3.06
C ILE A 250 18.31 -5.87 -4.20
N GLU A 251 17.05 -5.53 -3.91
CA GLU A 251 16.03 -5.31 -4.93
C GLU A 251 16.43 -4.21 -5.94
N LEU A 252 16.93 -3.08 -5.44
CA LEU A 252 17.38 -1.99 -6.30
C LEU A 252 18.58 -2.38 -7.15
N ALA A 253 19.52 -3.15 -6.60
CA ALA A 253 20.68 -3.67 -7.32
C ALA A 253 20.27 -4.67 -8.42
N LEU A 254 19.34 -5.59 -8.13
CA LEU A 254 18.78 -6.54 -9.10
C LEU A 254 18.10 -5.82 -10.26
N LYS A 255 17.23 -4.83 -9.97
CA LYS A 255 16.57 -4.02 -11.01
C LYS A 255 17.57 -3.26 -11.88
N LYS A 256 18.64 -2.70 -11.29
CA LYS A 256 19.72 -2.04 -12.05
C LYS A 256 20.47 -3.02 -12.94
N ALA A 257 20.81 -4.21 -12.43
CA ALA A 257 21.49 -5.25 -13.19
C ALA A 257 20.63 -5.77 -14.35
N GLN A 258 19.32 -5.93 -14.15
CA GLN A 258 18.38 -6.31 -15.20
C GLN A 258 18.28 -5.22 -16.28
N LYS A 259 18.17 -3.95 -15.90
CA LYS A 259 18.17 -2.81 -16.85
C LYS A 259 19.48 -2.72 -17.64
N ALA A 260 20.59 -3.12 -17.05
CA ALA A 260 21.89 -3.20 -17.71
C ALA A 260 22.05 -4.45 -18.60
N GLY A 261 21.06 -5.35 -18.66
CA GLY A 261 21.11 -6.57 -19.46
C GLY A 261 22.05 -7.64 -18.91
N LEU A 262 22.42 -7.57 -17.62
CA LEU A 262 23.34 -8.53 -17.00
C LEU A 262 22.62 -9.78 -16.49
N ILE A 263 21.35 -9.63 -16.10
CA ILE A 263 20.56 -10.69 -15.49
C ILE A 263 19.14 -10.70 -16.04
N LYS A 264 18.48 -11.85 -15.94
CA LYS A 264 17.04 -11.99 -15.99
C LYS A 264 16.54 -12.15 -14.55
N TYR A 265 15.59 -11.32 -14.14
CA TYR A 265 15.05 -11.30 -12.78
C TYR A 265 13.52 -11.24 -12.85
N ASP A 266 12.85 -12.11 -12.08
CA ASP A 266 11.38 -12.25 -12.09
C ASP A 266 10.70 -11.75 -10.79
N GLY A 267 11.48 -11.21 -9.85
CA GLY A 267 11.02 -10.80 -8.52
C GLY A 267 11.35 -11.80 -7.40
N LYS A 268 11.66 -13.05 -7.74
CA LYS A 268 11.98 -14.12 -6.77
C LYS A 268 13.28 -14.84 -7.07
N SER A 269 13.61 -15.00 -8.35
CA SER A 269 14.78 -15.71 -8.83
C SER A 269 15.51 -14.89 -9.88
N MET A 270 16.80 -15.18 -10.04
CA MET A 270 17.63 -14.53 -11.05
C MET A 270 18.50 -15.52 -11.83
N GLU A 271 18.72 -15.21 -13.10
CA GLU A 271 19.63 -15.91 -14.00
C GLU A 271 20.65 -14.89 -14.54
N ILE A 272 21.95 -15.22 -14.45
CA ILE A 272 23.01 -14.40 -15.03
C ILE A 272 23.09 -14.74 -16.53
N LEU A 273 23.02 -13.72 -17.39
CA LEU A 273 22.94 -13.92 -18.84
C LEU A 273 24.30 -14.22 -19.46
N ASP A 274 25.35 -13.54 -19.00
CA ASP A 274 26.71 -13.76 -19.46
C ASP A 274 27.71 -13.52 -18.32
N GLU A 275 28.28 -14.62 -17.80
CA GLU A 275 29.30 -14.53 -16.75
C GLU A 275 30.66 -14.01 -17.24
N SER A 276 30.94 -14.10 -18.54
CA SER A 276 32.26 -13.80 -19.10
C SER A 276 32.53 -12.30 -19.24
N SER A 277 31.47 -11.49 -19.33
CA SER A 277 31.54 -10.03 -19.40
C SER A 277 31.60 -9.33 -18.03
N LEU A 278 31.51 -10.09 -16.93
CA LEU A 278 31.49 -9.54 -15.57
C LEU A 278 32.89 -9.46 -14.96
N ASN A 279 33.16 -8.36 -14.25
CA ASN A 279 34.35 -8.30 -13.40
C ASN A 279 34.15 -9.09 -12.08
N ASN A 280 35.25 -9.36 -11.36
CA ASN A 280 35.19 -10.14 -10.11
C ASN A 280 34.26 -9.53 -9.05
N ALA A 281 34.21 -8.20 -8.93
CA ALA A 281 33.34 -7.54 -7.96
C ALA A 281 31.85 -7.70 -8.31
N GLN A 282 31.50 -7.55 -9.59
CA GLN A 282 30.15 -7.79 -10.09
C GLN A 282 29.75 -9.26 -9.90
N LYS A 283 30.63 -10.20 -10.23
CA LYS A 283 30.37 -11.63 -10.04
C LYS A 283 30.10 -11.96 -8.58
N ASN A 284 30.91 -11.45 -7.66
CA ASN A 284 30.71 -11.65 -6.23
C ASN A 284 29.39 -11.03 -5.74
N ALA A 285 29.05 -9.82 -6.19
CA ALA A 285 27.80 -9.16 -5.83
C ALA A 285 26.56 -9.91 -6.37
N LEU A 286 26.57 -10.35 -7.63
CA LEU A 286 25.49 -11.14 -8.21
C LEU A 286 25.32 -12.49 -7.49
N ASN A 287 26.42 -13.16 -7.15
CA ASN A 287 26.39 -14.41 -6.42
C ASN A 287 25.84 -14.24 -4.99
N TYR A 288 26.19 -13.14 -4.33
CA TYR A 288 25.61 -12.80 -3.02
C TYR A 288 24.10 -12.58 -3.11
N MET A 289 23.65 -11.75 -4.07
CA MET A 289 22.23 -11.51 -4.28
C MET A 289 21.46 -12.79 -4.63
N LYS A 290 22.03 -13.64 -5.48
CA LYS A 290 21.44 -14.95 -5.80
C LYS A 290 21.31 -15.83 -4.57
N SER A 291 22.37 -15.93 -3.75
CA SER A 291 22.35 -16.70 -2.50
C SER A 291 21.30 -16.18 -1.52
N TYR A 292 21.11 -14.86 -1.46
CA TYR A 292 20.06 -14.24 -0.66
C TYR A 292 18.66 -14.63 -1.18
N LEU A 293 18.41 -14.49 -2.49
CA LEU A 293 17.14 -14.89 -3.11
C LEU A 293 16.82 -16.37 -2.86
N ASP A 294 17.82 -17.25 -3.00
CA ASP A 294 17.66 -18.69 -2.77
C ASP A 294 17.34 -19.01 -1.29
N LYS A 295 17.90 -18.26 -0.33
CA LYS A 295 17.63 -18.42 1.11
C LYS A 295 16.24 -17.89 1.50
N PHE A 296 15.82 -16.75 0.97
CA PHE A 296 14.64 -16.02 1.44
C PHE A 296 13.43 -16.08 0.50
N GLY A 297 13.56 -16.66 -0.70
CA GLY A 297 12.48 -16.80 -1.68
C GLY A 297 12.11 -15.50 -2.41
N GLY A 298 13.01 -14.50 -2.38
CA GLY A 298 12.79 -13.16 -2.92
C GLY A 298 13.45 -12.08 -2.05
N THR A 299 13.29 -10.82 -2.45
CA THR A 299 13.73 -9.65 -1.66
C THR A 299 12.70 -9.16 -0.64
N GLY A 300 11.49 -9.73 -0.69
CA GLY A 300 10.34 -9.32 0.09
C GLY A 300 9.66 -8.02 -0.37
N ILE A 301 10.24 -7.25 -1.30
CA ILE A 301 9.66 -5.95 -1.72
C ILE A 301 8.35 -6.14 -2.50
N GLN A 302 8.31 -7.06 -3.47
CA GLN A 302 7.08 -7.36 -4.21
C GLN A 302 6.02 -8.01 -3.33
N ASP A 303 6.43 -8.88 -2.40
CA ASP A 303 5.54 -9.52 -1.43
C ASP A 303 4.95 -8.47 -0.47
N LEU A 304 5.74 -7.52 0.02
CA LEU A 304 5.29 -6.41 0.85
C LEU A 304 4.20 -5.58 0.15
N ILE A 305 4.37 -5.25 -1.13
CA ILE A 305 3.34 -4.54 -1.92
C ILE A 305 2.09 -5.40 -2.04
N ASN A 306 2.23 -6.67 -2.41
CA ASN A 306 1.09 -7.58 -2.61
C ASN A 306 0.30 -7.79 -1.31
N VAL A 307 0.98 -8.06 -0.19
CA VAL A 307 0.38 -8.24 1.13
C VAL A 307 -0.29 -6.95 1.61
N ALA A 308 0.32 -5.78 1.38
CA ALA A 308 -0.28 -4.50 1.73
C ALA A 308 -1.61 -4.24 1.01
N TYR A 309 -1.73 -4.62 -0.28
CA TYR A 309 -2.97 -4.43 -1.03
C TYR A 309 -3.98 -5.56 -0.81
N PHE A 310 -3.57 -6.82 -0.90
CA PHE A 310 -4.49 -7.95 -0.89
C PHE A 310 -4.89 -8.38 0.53
N ASP A 311 -3.97 -8.35 1.50
CA ASP A 311 -4.26 -8.84 2.85
C ASP A 311 -4.61 -7.68 3.79
N LEU A 312 -3.77 -6.63 3.83
CA LEU A 312 -3.96 -5.50 4.74
C LEU A 312 -5.13 -4.60 4.33
N LEU A 313 -5.22 -4.23 3.05
CA LEU A 313 -6.31 -3.43 2.50
C LEU A 313 -7.49 -4.28 2.00
N ASN A 314 -7.36 -5.61 2.07
CA ASN A 314 -8.39 -6.58 1.69
C ASN A 314 -8.93 -6.32 0.27
N MET A 315 -8.04 -6.15 -0.71
CA MET A 315 -8.41 -5.87 -2.10
C MET A 315 -8.42 -7.14 -2.96
N ILE A 316 -9.18 -7.08 -4.05
CA ILE A 316 -9.28 -8.11 -5.07
C ILE A 316 -9.11 -7.49 -6.46
N VAL A 317 -8.70 -8.29 -7.44
CA VAL A 317 -8.57 -7.87 -8.84
C VAL A 317 -9.76 -8.38 -9.63
N VAL A 318 -10.44 -7.48 -10.34
CA VAL A 318 -11.57 -7.81 -11.22
C VAL A 318 -11.31 -7.31 -12.63
N TYR A 319 -11.74 -8.07 -13.63
CA TYR A 319 -11.45 -7.82 -15.04
C TYR A 319 -12.75 -7.51 -15.80
N PRO A 320 -13.08 -6.24 -16.06
CA PRO A 320 -14.25 -5.92 -16.86
C PRO A 320 -14.04 -6.19 -18.34
N VAL A 321 -15.08 -6.69 -19.02
CA VAL A 321 -15.10 -6.95 -20.47
C VAL A 321 -16.43 -6.50 -21.07
N GLU A 322 -16.46 -6.30 -22.39
CA GLU A 322 -17.71 -5.98 -23.10
C GLU A 322 -18.33 -7.21 -23.77
N ASP A 323 -17.50 -8.15 -24.22
CA ASP A 323 -17.90 -9.45 -24.76
C ASP A 323 -17.47 -10.56 -23.79
N GLU A 324 -18.45 -11.23 -23.19
CA GLU A 324 -18.28 -12.32 -22.24
C GLU A 324 -17.85 -13.65 -22.89
N GLY A 325 -18.08 -13.82 -24.20
CA GLY A 325 -17.66 -15.00 -24.94
C GLY A 325 -16.20 -14.93 -25.40
N LYS A 326 -15.73 -13.74 -25.75
CA LYS A 326 -14.36 -13.47 -26.22
C LYS A 326 -13.46 -12.84 -25.18
N PHE A 327 -14.01 -12.43 -24.04
CA PHE A 327 -13.31 -11.70 -22.97
C PHE A 327 -12.63 -10.42 -23.46
N CYS A 328 -13.28 -9.67 -24.36
CA CYS A 328 -12.68 -8.49 -24.99
C CYS A 328 -13.53 -7.21 -24.86
N ASP A 329 -12.92 -6.05 -25.14
CA ASP A 329 -13.64 -4.79 -25.35
C ASP A 329 -14.21 -4.67 -26.78
N LYS A 330 -14.88 -3.55 -27.07
CA LYS A 330 -15.35 -3.19 -28.43
C LYS A 330 -14.26 -3.14 -29.50
N LYS A 331 -13.00 -2.92 -29.12
CA LYS A 331 -11.84 -2.84 -30.02
C LYS A 331 -11.19 -4.21 -30.26
N GLY A 332 -11.67 -5.26 -29.57
CA GLY A 332 -11.12 -6.61 -29.65
C GLY A 332 -9.92 -6.85 -28.73
N ASN A 333 -9.60 -5.94 -27.82
CA ASN A 333 -8.53 -6.14 -26.85
C ASN A 333 -8.98 -7.14 -25.79
N VAL A 334 -8.25 -8.25 -25.64
CA VAL A 334 -8.58 -9.33 -24.70
C VAL A 334 -8.11 -8.99 -23.29
N LEU A 335 -9.01 -9.07 -22.30
CA LEU A 335 -8.77 -8.70 -20.89
C LEU A 335 -8.04 -7.36 -20.77
N PRO A 336 -8.64 -6.27 -21.31
CA PRO A 336 -7.96 -4.99 -21.47
C PRO A 336 -7.67 -4.37 -20.12
N ASP A 337 -8.65 -4.39 -19.22
CA ASP A 337 -8.54 -3.70 -17.95
C ASP A 337 -8.52 -4.66 -16.76
N ALA A 338 -7.78 -4.27 -15.73
CA ALA A 338 -7.76 -4.91 -14.42
C ALA A 338 -7.97 -3.83 -13.36
N TYR A 339 -8.95 -4.01 -12.48
CA TYR A 339 -9.28 -3.06 -11.43
C TYR A 339 -9.08 -3.67 -10.06
N LEU A 340 -8.40 -2.93 -9.18
CA LEU A 340 -8.40 -3.20 -7.75
C LEU A 340 -9.65 -2.61 -7.10
N VAL A 341 -10.40 -3.47 -6.44
CA VAL A 341 -11.59 -3.11 -5.64
C VAL A 341 -11.48 -3.75 -4.25
N LYS A 342 -12.15 -3.19 -3.24
CA LYS A 342 -12.20 -3.82 -1.92
C LYS A 342 -13.00 -5.12 -1.99
N LYS A 343 -12.62 -6.13 -1.22
CA LYS A 343 -13.41 -7.35 -1.04
C LYS A 343 -14.78 -6.97 -0.47
N GLY A 344 -15.83 -7.61 -0.99
CA GLY A 344 -17.22 -7.22 -0.75
C GLY A 344 -17.75 -6.16 -1.72
N ALA A 345 -16.92 -5.63 -2.62
CA ALA A 345 -17.40 -4.80 -3.71
C ALA A 345 -18.36 -5.58 -4.60
N THR A 346 -19.43 -4.90 -5.02
CA THR A 346 -20.49 -5.47 -5.84
C THR A 346 -20.27 -5.23 -7.33
N ALA A 347 -21.05 -5.91 -8.17
CA ALA A 347 -21.07 -5.65 -9.61
C ALA A 347 -21.37 -4.18 -9.94
N LYS A 348 -22.23 -3.52 -9.14
CA LYS A 348 -22.55 -2.10 -9.31
C LYS A 348 -21.38 -1.19 -8.89
N ASP A 349 -20.64 -1.54 -7.85
CA ASP A 349 -19.45 -0.78 -7.44
C ASP A 349 -18.37 -0.83 -8.53
N LEU A 350 -18.19 -1.99 -9.16
CA LEU A 350 -17.31 -2.10 -10.34
C LEU A 350 -17.79 -1.20 -11.48
N ALA A 351 -19.11 -1.11 -11.72
CA ALA A 351 -19.65 -0.21 -12.75
C ALA A 351 -19.29 1.25 -12.49
N PHE A 352 -19.46 1.73 -11.26
CA PHE A 352 -19.02 3.08 -10.86
C PHE A 352 -17.51 3.27 -10.95
N LYS A 353 -16.74 2.21 -10.67
CA LYS A 353 -15.27 2.22 -10.77
C LYS A 353 -14.78 2.38 -12.21
N ILE A 354 -15.48 1.79 -13.18
CA ILE A 354 -15.18 1.96 -14.61
C ILE A 354 -15.58 3.36 -15.06
N HIS A 355 -16.84 3.75 -14.84
CA HIS A 355 -17.33 5.08 -15.19
C HIS A 355 -18.64 5.41 -14.47
N THR A 356 -18.80 6.65 -14.01
CA THR A 356 -19.98 7.09 -13.24
C THR A 356 -21.30 6.86 -13.99
N GLU A 357 -21.35 7.14 -15.30
CA GLU A 357 -22.56 6.93 -16.10
C GLU A 357 -22.94 5.45 -16.24
N ILE A 358 -21.95 4.54 -16.35
CA ILE A 358 -22.19 3.10 -16.43
C ILE A 358 -22.81 2.60 -15.12
N GLY A 359 -22.31 3.10 -13.98
CA GLY A 359 -22.87 2.82 -12.66
C GLY A 359 -24.30 3.34 -12.47
N GLN A 360 -24.60 4.55 -12.95
CA GLN A 360 -25.94 5.14 -12.88
C GLN A 360 -26.94 4.39 -13.77
N LYS A 361 -26.53 3.99 -14.98
CA LYS A 361 -27.35 3.27 -15.94
C LYS A 361 -27.27 1.75 -15.80
N PHE A 362 -26.73 1.22 -14.70
CA PHE A 362 -26.55 -0.22 -14.49
C PHE A 362 -27.88 -0.98 -14.56
N ILE A 363 -27.94 -2.06 -15.34
CA ILE A 363 -29.10 -2.96 -15.41
C ILE A 363 -28.77 -4.30 -14.73
N TYR A 364 -27.68 -4.93 -15.14
CA TYR A 364 -27.17 -6.18 -14.56
C TYR A 364 -25.71 -6.40 -14.98
N ALA A 365 -25.08 -7.44 -14.45
CA ALA A 365 -23.79 -7.91 -14.94
C ALA A 365 -23.81 -9.40 -15.27
N VAL A 366 -22.79 -9.87 -15.98
CA VAL A 366 -22.60 -11.28 -16.35
C VAL A 366 -21.21 -11.72 -15.90
N ASP A 367 -21.14 -12.82 -15.15
CA ASP A 367 -19.89 -13.54 -14.91
C ASP A 367 -19.52 -14.27 -16.20
N ALA A 368 -18.46 -13.82 -16.87
CA ALA A 368 -18.07 -14.33 -18.17
C ALA A 368 -17.53 -15.77 -18.11
N LYS A 369 -16.94 -16.18 -16.98
CA LYS A 369 -16.46 -17.57 -16.79
C LYS A 369 -17.63 -18.52 -16.62
N LYS A 370 -18.62 -18.14 -15.79
CA LYS A 370 -19.79 -18.98 -15.50
C LYS A 370 -20.92 -18.84 -16.54
N LYS A 371 -20.88 -17.79 -17.36
CA LYS A 371 -21.96 -17.38 -18.29
C LYS A 371 -23.29 -17.17 -17.57
N LEU A 372 -23.24 -16.66 -16.35
CA LEU A 372 -24.41 -16.43 -15.50
C LEU A 372 -24.64 -14.94 -15.29
N ARG A 373 -25.91 -14.55 -15.34
CA ARG A 373 -26.34 -13.20 -14.95
C ARG A 373 -26.22 -13.06 -13.43
N ILE A 374 -25.60 -11.97 -12.99
CA ILE A 374 -25.47 -11.58 -11.58
C ILE A 374 -26.21 -10.26 -11.33
N SER A 375 -26.71 -10.12 -10.10
CA SER A 375 -27.44 -8.94 -9.65
C SER A 375 -26.50 -7.76 -9.37
N ALA A 376 -27.08 -6.57 -9.13
CA ALA A 376 -26.33 -5.38 -8.75
C ALA A 376 -25.54 -5.58 -7.45
N ASP A 377 -26.16 -6.26 -6.48
CA ASP A 377 -25.65 -6.44 -5.11
C ASP A 377 -24.79 -7.70 -4.96
N GLN A 378 -24.58 -8.47 -6.03
CA GLN A 378 -23.73 -9.65 -5.99
C GLN A 378 -22.29 -9.22 -5.72
N GLU A 379 -21.71 -9.73 -4.63
CA GLU A 379 -20.30 -9.54 -4.31
C GLU A 379 -19.40 -10.24 -5.34
N LEU A 380 -18.36 -9.53 -5.74
CA LEU A 380 -17.36 -9.98 -6.68
C LEU A 380 -16.24 -10.75 -5.96
N ASN A 381 -15.70 -11.74 -6.66
CA ASN A 381 -14.56 -12.51 -6.21
C ASN A 381 -13.30 -12.12 -6.98
N ASP A 382 -12.17 -12.44 -6.37
CA ASP A 382 -10.88 -12.22 -6.99
C ASP A 382 -10.73 -13.02 -8.29
N GLY A 383 -10.25 -12.35 -9.33
CA GLY A 383 -10.10 -12.94 -10.66
C GLY A 383 -11.40 -13.07 -11.46
N ASP A 384 -12.51 -12.52 -10.98
CA ASP A 384 -13.76 -12.49 -11.73
C ASP A 384 -13.59 -11.69 -13.02
N ILE A 385 -14.21 -12.19 -14.10
CA ILE A 385 -14.28 -11.50 -15.39
C ILE A 385 -15.73 -11.10 -15.61
N ILE A 386 -16.01 -9.80 -15.61
CA ILE A 386 -17.37 -9.28 -15.49
C ILE A 386 -17.73 -8.43 -16.71
N LYS A 387 -18.84 -8.78 -17.36
CA LYS A 387 -19.48 -7.90 -18.34
C LYS A 387 -20.56 -7.08 -17.67
N ILE A 388 -20.51 -5.77 -17.84
CA ILE A 388 -21.52 -4.85 -17.31
C ILE A 388 -22.51 -4.49 -18.43
N VAL A 389 -23.79 -4.62 -18.13
CA VAL A 389 -24.88 -4.22 -19.03
C VAL A 389 -25.55 -2.98 -18.45
N SER A 390 -25.48 -1.89 -19.20
CA SER A 390 -26.07 -0.59 -18.85
C SER A 390 -27.07 -0.16 -19.91
N ALA A 391 -28.04 0.67 -19.52
CA ALA A 391 -28.98 1.30 -20.44
C ALA A 391 -28.24 2.24 -21.40
N ALA A 392 -28.74 2.35 -22.63
CA ALA A 392 -28.19 3.23 -23.66
C ALA A 392 -28.20 4.71 -23.22
#